data_AF-A0A4S4LD25-F1
#
_entry.id   AF-A0A4S4LD25-F1
#
_cell.length_a   1.000
_cell.length_b   1.000
_cell.length_c   1.000
_cell.angle_alpha   90.00
_cell.angle_beta   90.00
_cell.angle_gamma   90.00
#
_symmetry.space_group_name_H-M   'P 1'
#
loop_
_entity.id
_entity.type
_entity.pdbx_description
1 polymer ?
#
loop_
_entity_poly.entity_id
_entity_poly.type
_entity_poly.pdbx_seq_one_letter_code
_entity_poly.pdbx_strand_id
1 'polypeptide(L)'
;MSSKPSAPGTPQPAAASPLSVEEEDAIIHSRITNDERALRRVIKKFHNYTTVAHEPIVPLPSTSSSSIEDAREAFLVELASFSLHLRKAVMVCEAEVRQVEEYHREQQRIEDERISLRGQIEQLKTSLEHAQMERRQKIEYDLVAEKINTLPNREELEQTIQSLENDMAAIHADHDAHNRLIQSQKSALATIIFDLGSLRLMGKDTETPRAATPAMDAAASDGEIVPLTIVTDLDMEKEDGEEDRPSSDDVPLSASLNPGAGSFYPGNLTPALPTVRNLRSRGGSSMSTPPLTAATQVPSKATEEDDDIEMGELTEEPVAKEVRSKTKVRDEELEEGETGDESSELSDPPDD
;
A
#
# COMPACT_ATOMS: atom_id res chain seq x y z
N MET A 1 -36.95 -88.66 19.76
CA MET A 1 -36.43 -88.01 20.98
C MET A 1 -34.91 -88.01 20.90
N SER A 2 -34.29 -86.83 20.79
CA SER A 2 -32.84 -86.63 20.98
C SER A 2 -32.62 -85.17 21.38
N SER A 3 -32.52 -84.94 22.69
CA SER A 3 -32.33 -83.61 23.27
C SER A 3 -30.84 -83.37 23.49
N LYS A 4 -30.27 -82.32 22.89
CA LYS A 4 -28.89 -81.89 23.17
C LYS A 4 -28.96 -80.56 23.94
N PRO A 5 -28.43 -80.47 25.18
CA PRO A 5 -28.59 -79.29 26.02
C PRO A 5 -27.70 -78.13 25.55
N SER A 6 -28.23 -76.91 25.63
CA SER A 6 -27.47 -75.67 25.42
C SER A 6 -26.63 -75.36 26.65
N ALA A 7 -25.37 -74.99 26.45
CA ALA A 7 -24.49 -74.54 27.54
C ALA A 7 -24.82 -73.09 27.95
N PRO A 8 -24.61 -72.71 29.22
CA PRO A 8 -24.84 -71.34 29.67
C PRO A 8 -23.78 -70.39 29.08
N GLY A 9 -24.23 -69.22 28.61
CA GLY A 9 -23.35 -68.21 28.05
C GLY A 9 -22.42 -67.61 29.10
N THR A 10 -21.12 -67.61 28.82
CA THR A 10 -20.11 -66.88 29.60
C THR A 10 -20.43 -65.38 29.57
N PRO A 11 -20.46 -64.67 30.73
CA PRO A 11 -20.59 -63.22 30.70
C PRO A 11 -19.34 -62.62 30.05
N GLN A 12 -19.54 -61.97 28.90
CA GLN A 12 -18.50 -61.24 28.19
C GLN A 12 -18.01 -60.09 29.10
N PRO A 13 -16.69 -59.94 29.36
CA PRO A 13 -16.21 -58.80 30.12
C PRO A 13 -16.53 -57.53 29.33
N ALA A 14 -17.26 -56.60 29.95
CA ALA A 14 -17.57 -55.32 29.34
C ALA A 14 -16.24 -54.60 29.02
N ALA A 15 -15.99 -54.38 27.73
CA ALA A 15 -14.87 -53.57 27.30
C ALA A 15 -15.13 -52.14 27.80
N ALA A 16 -14.30 -51.67 28.74
CA ALA A 16 -14.33 -50.28 29.15
C ALA A 16 -14.04 -49.41 27.93
N SER A 17 -14.94 -48.47 27.62
CA SER A 17 -14.69 -47.46 26.61
C SER A 17 -13.39 -46.72 26.95
N PRO A 18 -12.48 -46.49 25.99
CA PRO A 18 -11.31 -45.66 26.24
C PRO A 18 -11.77 -44.26 26.62
N LEU A 19 -11.13 -43.68 27.63
CA LEU A 19 -11.36 -42.30 28.09
C LEU A 19 -11.01 -41.33 26.97
N SER A 20 -11.64 -40.15 26.95
CA SER A 20 -11.22 -39.07 26.04
C SER A 20 -9.87 -38.51 26.51
N VAL A 21 -9.11 -37.90 25.59
CA VAL A 21 -7.81 -37.30 25.92
C VAL A 21 -7.97 -36.19 26.97
N GLU A 22 -9.06 -35.44 26.89
CA GLU A 22 -9.44 -34.39 27.84
C GLU A 22 -9.82 -34.97 29.22
N GLU A 23 -10.46 -36.14 29.27
CA GLU A 23 -10.75 -36.86 30.52
C GLU A 23 -9.47 -37.43 31.14
N GLU A 24 -8.55 -37.97 30.33
CA GLU A 24 -7.24 -38.45 30.78
C GLU A 24 -6.40 -37.30 31.35
N ASP A 25 -6.31 -36.15 30.66
CA ASP A 25 -5.62 -34.96 31.14
C ASP A 25 -6.24 -34.40 32.43
N ALA A 26 -7.58 -34.41 32.57
CA ALA A 26 -8.25 -34.01 33.80
C ALA A 26 -7.93 -34.95 34.98
N ILE A 27 -7.89 -36.26 34.75
CA ILE A 27 -7.49 -37.27 35.74
C ILE A 27 -6.01 -37.10 36.12
N ILE A 28 -5.13 -36.85 35.15
CA ILE A 28 -3.71 -36.59 35.37
C ILE A 28 -3.51 -35.31 36.18
N HIS A 29 -4.17 -34.22 35.82
CA HIS A 29 -4.11 -32.95 36.54
C HIS A 29 -4.58 -33.08 37.99
N SER A 30 -5.72 -33.73 38.22
CA SER A 30 -6.24 -34.04 39.56
C SER A 30 -5.24 -34.85 40.40
N ARG A 31 -4.59 -35.84 39.78
CA ARG A 31 -3.59 -36.70 40.45
C ARG A 31 -2.26 -36.02 40.72
N ILE A 32 -1.88 -35.01 39.93
CA ILE A 32 -0.66 -34.20 40.13
C ILE A 32 -0.90 -33.15 41.22
N THR A 33 -2.07 -32.53 41.24
CA THR A 33 -2.43 -31.47 42.21
C THR A 33 -2.77 -32.01 43.60
N ASN A 34 -3.40 -33.19 43.71
CA ASN A 34 -3.72 -33.84 44.99
C ASN A 34 -2.67 -34.89 45.42
N ASP A 35 -1.47 -34.46 45.84
CA ASP A 35 -0.44 -35.38 46.34
C ASP A 35 -0.71 -35.89 47.78
N GLU A 36 -1.57 -36.89 47.88
CA GLU A 36 -1.86 -37.59 49.13
C GLU A 36 -0.64 -38.34 49.74
N ARG A 37 0.52 -38.41 49.07
CA ARG A 37 1.70 -39.13 49.61
C ARG A 37 2.22 -38.50 50.90
N ALA A 38 2.24 -37.18 50.99
CA ALA A 38 2.68 -36.47 52.20
C ALA A 38 1.75 -36.79 53.39
N LEU A 39 0.43 -36.71 53.17
CA LEU A 39 -0.57 -37.09 54.18
C LEU A 39 -0.43 -38.56 54.61
N ARG A 40 -0.22 -39.49 53.67
CA ARG A 40 0.04 -40.90 53.98
C ARG A 40 1.32 -41.12 54.81
N ARG A 41 2.37 -40.31 54.62
CA ARG A 41 3.57 -40.35 55.48
C ARG A 41 3.27 -39.89 56.91
N VAL A 42 2.55 -38.77 57.08
CA VAL A 42 2.10 -38.28 58.39
C VAL A 42 1.30 -39.37 59.13
N ILE A 43 0.31 -39.97 58.47
CA ILE A 43 -0.52 -41.05 59.04
C ILE A 43 0.34 -42.26 59.46
N LYS A 44 1.31 -42.67 58.63
CA LYS A 44 2.21 -43.79 58.94
C LYS A 44 3.12 -43.47 60.14
N LYS A 45 3.62 -42.24 60.26
CA LYS A 45 4.43 -41.79 61.41
C LYS A 45 3.60 -41.70 62.69
N PHE A 46 2.37 -41.18 62.60
CA PHE A 46 1.42 -41.16 63.70
C PHE A 46 1.14 -42.56 64.24
N HIS A 47 0.77 -43.50 63.36
CA HIS A 47 0.50 -44.89 63.77
C HIS A 47 1.72 -45.60 64.38
N ASN A 48 2.92 -45.32 63.87
CA ASN A 48 4.18 -45.82 64.45
C ASN A 48 4.39 -45.29 65.87
N TYR A 49 4.21 -43.98 66.09
CA TYR A 49 4.28 -43.38 67.43
C TYR A 49 3.24 -43.98 68.37
N THR A 50 1.96 -44.09 67.94
CA THR A 50 0.88 -44.70 68.75
C THR A 50 1.20 -46.13 69.15
N THR A 51 1.73 -46.95 68.24
CA THR A 51 2.07 -48.37 68.48
C THR A 51 3.25 -48.56 69.45
N VAL A 52 4.16 -47.59 69.55
CA VAL A 52 5.31 -47.64 70.47
C VAL A 52 4.99 -46.95 71.81
N ALA A 53 4.09 -45.96 71.82
CA ALA A 53 3.66 -45.24 73.02
C ALA A 53 2.55 -45.94 73.81
N HIS A 54 1.70 -46.75 73.15
CA HIS A 54 0.70 -47.60 73.81
C HIS A 54 1.21 -49.04 73.91
N GLU A 55 1.44 -49.50 75.14
CA GLU A 55 1.82 -50.87 75.42
C GLU A 55 0.69 -51.84 74.98
N PRO A 56 1.00 -52.91 74.22
CA PRO A 56 0.00 -53.90 73.84
C PRO A 56 -0.47 -54.71 75.06
N ILE A 57 -1.71 -55.21 74.99
CA ILE A 57 -2.39 -55.98 76.06
C ILE A 57 -1.63 -57.28 76.45
N VAL A 58 -0.63 -57.69 75.66
CA VAL A 58 0.26 -58.83 75.93
C VAL A 58 1.67 -58.31 76.22
N PRO A 59 2.29 -58.63 77.38
CA PRO A 59 3.61 -58.12 77.75
C PRO A 59 4.70 -58.52 76.75
N LEU A 60 5.41 -57.52 76.21
CA LEU A 60 6.64 -57.68 75.44
C LEU A 60 7.82 -57.09 76.23
N PRO A 61 9.07 -57.50 75.95
CA PRO A 61 10.24 -56.99 76.68
C PRO A 61 10.39 -55.47 76.50
N SER A 62 10.73 -54.80 77.60
CA SER A 62 10.76 -53.34 77.77
C SER A 62 11.21 -52.55 76.54
N THR A 63 10.29 -51.82 75.91
CA THR A 63 10.61 -50.73 74.98
C THR A 63 11.37 -49.64 75.71
N SER A 64 12.53 -49.23 75.19
CA SER A 64 13.30 -48.15 75.81
C SER A 64 12.58 -46.81 75.64
N SER A 65 12.63 -45.95 76.67
CA SER A 65 12.04 -44.61 76.62
C SER A 65 12.54 -43.76 75.45
N SER A 66 13.79 -43.98 75.01
CA SER A 66 14.35 -43.35 73.81
C SER A 66 13.54 -43.65 72.55
N SER A 67 13.09 -44.89 72.36
CA SER A 67 12.35 -45.30 71.15
C SER A 67 10.98 -44.64 71.01
N ILE A 68 10.37 -44.25 72.14
CA ILE A 68 9.10 -43.50 72.16
C ILE A 68 9.35 -42.05 71.73
N GLU A 69 10.42 -41.42 72.24
CA GLU A 69 10.73 -40.02 71.91
C GLU A 69 11.24 -39.90 70.47
N ASP A 70 12.09 -40.81 69.98
CA ASP A 70 12.51 -40.88 68.57
C ASP A 70 11.29 -40.98 67.62
N ALA A 71 10.30 -41.80 67.97
CA ALA A 71 9.07 -41.95 67.18
C ALA A 71 8.18 -40.70 67.24
N ARG A 72 8.16 -39.99 68.38
CA ARG A 72 7.44 -38.73 68.60
C ARG A 72 8.05 -37.59 67.78
N GLU A 73 9.37 -37.41 67.87
CA GLU A 73 10.09 -36.39 67.08
C GLU A 73 9.92 -36.64 65.59
N ALA A 74 10.05 -37.89 65.14
CA ALA A 74 9.84 -38.26 63.73
C ALA A 74 8.40 -38.00 63.23
N PHE A 75 7.39 -38.05 64.10
CA PHE A 75 6.02 -37.65 63.78
C PHE A 75 5.87 -36.12 63.73
N LEU A 76 6.40 -35.40 64.72
CA LEU A 76 6.34 -33.94 64.78
C LEU A 76 7.05 -33.27 63.58
N VAL A 77 8.19 -33.82 63.14
CA VAL A 77 8.91 -33.33 61.95
C VAL A 77 8.10 -33.55 60.66
N GLU A 78 7.49 -34.71 60.46
CA GLU A 78 6.65 -34.96 59.27
C GLU A 78 5.36 -34.11 59.31
N LEU A 79 4.77 -33.89 60.49
CA LEU A 79 3.61 -33.01 60.67
C LEU A 79 3.95 -31.54 60.37
N ALA A 80 5.10 -31.05 60.86
CA ALA A 80 5.59 -29.71 60.54
C ALA A 80 5.86 -29.55 59.04
N SER A 81 6.51 -30.54 58.41
CA SER A 81 6.76 -30.60 56.97
C SER A 81 5.45 -30.56 56.16
N PHE A 82 4.44 -31.33 56.56
CA PHE A 82 3.12 -31.31 55.93
C PHE A 82 2.41 -29.95 56.10
N SER A 83 2.50 -29.32 57.27
CA SER A 83 1.93 -27.97 57.48
C SER A 83 2.59 -26.91 56.60
N LEU A 84 3.91 -27.02 56.37
CA LEU A 84 4.66 -26.14 55.46
C LEU A 84 4.25 -26.40 54.00
N HIS A 85 4.05 -27.66 53.61
CA HIS A 85 3.57 -28.02 52.29
C HIS A 85 2.18 -27.45 51.99
N LEU A 86 1.24 -27.54 52.95
CA LEU A 86 -0.10 -26.92 52.80
C LEU A 86 -0.03 -25.39 52.65
N ARG A 87 0.81 -24.71 53.45
CA ARG A 87 1.03 -23.26 53.30
C ARG A 87 1.60 -22.90 51.93
N LYS A 88 2.57 -23.68 51.44
CA LYS A 88 3.11 -23.52 50.08
C LYS A 88 2.02 -23.69 49.02
N ALA A 89 1.17 -24.70 49.14
CA ALA A 89 0.08 -24.95 48.19
C ALA A 89 -0.89 -23.75 48.11
N VAL A 90 -1.29 -23.19 49.26
CA VAL A 90 -2.13 -21.97 49.31
C VAL A 90 -1.44 -20.79 48.61
N MET A 91 -0.17 -20.53 48.89
CA MET A 91 0.58 -19.45 48.23
C MET A 91 0.72 -19.64 46.71
N VAL A 92 0.79 -20.90 46.23
CA VAL A 92 0.80 -21.22 44.80
C VAL A 92 -0.57 -20.91 44.19
N CYS A 93 -1.68 -21.37 44.79
CA CYS A 93 -3.02 -21.05 44.29
C CYS A 93 -3.29 -19.53 44.25
N GLU A 94 -2.87 -18.77 45.27
CA GLU A 94 -2.97 -17.31 45.26
C GLU A 94 -2.12 -16.65 44.14
N ALA A 95 -0.97 -17.22 43.82
CA ALA A 95 -0.12 -16.75 42.72
C ALA A 95 -0.71 -17.10 41.36
N GLU A 96 -1.28 -18.29 41.20
CA GLU A 96 -2.00 -18.74 40.00
C GLU A 96 -3.21 -17.87 39.71
N VAL A 97 -4.03 -17.53 40.72
CA VAL A 97 -5.17 -16.59 40.56
C VAL A 97 -4.69 -15.24 40.05
N ARG A 98 -3.67 -14.64 40.67
CA ARG A 98 -3.08 -13.37 40.21
C ARG A 98 -2.52 -13.48 38.78
N GLN A 99 -1.87 -14.59 38.44
CA GLN A 99 -1.32 -14.81 37.10
C GLN A 99 -2.42 -14.95 36.03
N VAL A 100 -3.54 -15.62 36.35
CA VAL A 100 -4.70 -15.73 35.46
C VAL A 100 -5.34 -14.36 35.22
N GLU A 101 -5.45 -13.51 36.25
CA GLU A 101 -5.94 -12.13 36.07
C GLU A 101 -5.07 -11.32 35.11
N GLU A 102 -3.73 -11.37 35.25
CA GLU A 102 -2.83 -10.65 34.32
C GLU A 102 -2.95 -11.20 32.89
N TYR A 103 -3.07 -12.52 32.71
CA TYR A 103 -3.30 -13.11 31.39
C TYR A 103 -4.63 -12.64 30.76
N HIS A 104 -5.69 -12.46 31.54
CA HIS A 104 -6.95 -11.90 31.04
C HIS A 104 -6.81 -10.43 30.64
N ARG A 105 -6.09 -9.60 31.41
CA ARG A 105 -5.82 -8.20 31.06
C ARG A 105 -5.00 -8.08 29.78
N GLU A 106 -3.95 -8.90 29.64
CA GLU A 106 -3.10 -8.89 28.44
C GLU A 106 -3.84 -9.44 27.21
N GLN A 107 -4.69 -10.47 27.35
CA GLN A 107 -5.58 -10.91 26.27
C GLN A 107 -6.52 -9.80 25.80
N GLN A 108 -7.11 -9.04 26.73
CA GLN A 108 -7.95 -7.90 26.38
C GLN A 108 -7.15 -6.81 25.64
N ARG A 109 -5.96 -6.46 26.14
CA ARG A 109 -5.06 -5.48 25.49
C ARG A 109 -4.73 -5.89 24.04
N ILE A 110 -4.40 -7.17 23.81
CA ILE A 110 -4.10 -7.72 22.49
C ILE A 110 -5.35 -7.70 21.58
N GLU A 111 -6.54 -7.96 22.12
CA GLU A 111 -7.78 -7.91 21.35
C GLU A 111 -8.13 -6.47 20.92
N ASP A 112 -8.01 -5.50 21.82
CA ASP A 112 -8.23 -4.08 21.53
C ASP A 112 -7.23 -3.57 20.47
N GLU A 113 -5.96 -3.97 20.58
CA GLU A 113 -4.92 -3.69 19.58
C GLU A 113 -5.26 -4.34 18.22
N ARG A 114 -5.74 -5.59 18.22
CA ARG A 114 -6.17 -6.31 17.01
C ARG A 114 -7.37 -5.62 16.33
N ILE A 115 -8.32 -5.11 17.10
CA ILE A 115 -9.48 -4.35 16.57
C ILE A 115 -9.00 -3.02 15.97
N SER A 116 -8.12 -2.29 16.66
CA SER A 116 -7.53 -1.04 16.16
C SER A 116 -6.78 -1.25 14.84
N LEU A 117 -5.90 -2.25 14.76
CA LEU A 117 -5.14 -2.57 13.54
C LEU A 117 -6.06 -2.99 12.38
N ARG A 118 -7.16 -3.70 12.64
CA ARG A 118 -8.18 -3.99 11.61
C ARG A 118 -8.84 -2.72 11.10
N GLY A 119 -9.19 -1.78 11.98
CA GLY A 119 -9.74 -0.48 11.59
C GLY A 119 -8.79 0.33 10.69
N GLN A 120 -7.50 0.37 11.05
CA GLN A 120 -6.46 1.02 10.25
C GLN A 120 -6.29 0.36 8.87
N ILE A 121 -6.35 -0.97 8.78
CA ILE A 121 -6.30 -1.71 7.51
C ILE A 121 -7.48 -1.33 6.60
N GLU A 122 -8.71 -1.24 7.12
CA GLU A 122 -9.86 -0.83 6.31
C GLU A 122 -9.76 0.64 5.85
N GLN A 123 -9.30 1.55 6.72
CA GLN A 123 -9.04 2.94 6.32
C GLN A 123 -7.99 3.03 5.19
N LEU A 124 -6.88 2.29 5.30
CA LEU A 124 -5.83 2.26 4.29
C LEU A 124 -6.33 1.67 2.96
N LYS A 125 -7.21 0.67 2.98
CA LYS A 125 -7.87 0.17 1.76
C LYS A 125 -8.72 1.26 1.09
N THR A 126 -9.59 1.94 1.84
CA THR A 126 -10.45 3.00 1.26
C THR A 126 -9.62 4.16 0.71
N SER A 127 -8.53 4.53 1.39
CA SER A 127 -7.58 5.55 0.92
C SER A 127 -6.87 5.11 -0.37
N LEU A 128 -6.45 3.84 -0.45
CA LEU A 128 -5.84 3.27 -1.65
C LEU A 128 -6.83 3.23 -2.84
N GLU A 129 -8.09 2.86 -2.61
CA GLU A 129 -9.14 2.88 -3.64
C GLU A 129 -9.39 4.30 -4.17
N HIS A 130 -9.44 5.29 -3.28
CA HIS A 130 -9.54 6.71 -3.66
C HIS A 130 -8.34 7.16 -4.50
N ALA A 131 -7.11 6.94 -4.04
CA ALA A 131 -5.89 7.31 -4.77
C ALA A 131 -5.79 6.60 -6.15
N GLN A 132 -6.27 5.35 -6.26
CA GLN A 132 -6.36 4.65 -7.54
C GLN A 132 -7.45 5.20 -8.46
N MET A 133 -8.53 5.78 -7.92
CA MET A 133 -9.57 6.46 -8.71
C MET A 133 -9.06 7.80 -9.22
N GLU A 134 -8.46 8.61 -8.35
CA GLU A 134 -7.82 9.89 -8.70
C GLU A 134 -6.75 9.70 -9.77
N ARG A 135 -5.87 8.69 -9.63
CA ARG A 135 -4.87 8.36 -10.65
C ARG A 135 -5.49 7.99 -12.00
N ARG A 136 -6.64 7.29 -12.02
CA ARG A 136 -7.34 6.96 -13.27
C ARG A 136 -7.93 8.21 -13.93
N GLN A 137 -8.61 9.06 -13.15
CA GLN A 137 -9.14 10.34 -13.63
C GLN A 137 -8.01 11.22 -14.18
N LYS A 138 -6.86 11.32 -13.49
CA LYS A 138 -5.70 12.06 -13.98
C LYS A 138 -5.19 11.54 -15.32
N ILE A 139 -5.05 10.22 -15.48
CA ILE A 139 -4.65 9.61 -16.77
C ILE A 139 -5.68 9.92 -17.89
N GLU A 140 -6.97 9.96 -17.57
CA GLU A 140 -8.01 10.35 -18.52
C GLU A 140 -7.93 11.84 -18.91
N TYR A 141 -7.65 12.73 -17.95
CA TYR A 141 -7.40 14.14 -18.22
C TYR A 141 -6.12 14.36 -19.05
N ASP A 142 -5.03 13.69 -18.72
CA ASP A 142 -3.76 13.75 -19.45
C ASP A 142 -3.97 13.29 -20.93
N LEU A 143 -4.71 12.20 -21.16
CA LEU A 143 -5.07 11.71 -22.50
C LEU A 143 -5.97 12.71 -23.29
N VAL A 144 -6.86 13.42 -22.60
CA VAL A 144 -7.69 14.47 -23.23
C VAL A 144 -6.83 15.70 -23.55
N ALA A 145 -5.91 16.09 -22.66
CA ALA A 145 -4.97 17.18 -22.89
C ALA A 145 -4.04 16.90 -24.07
N GLU A 146 -3.48 15.68 -24.18
CA GLU A 146 -2.69 15.25 -25.35
C GLU A 146 -3.47 15.42 -26.65
N LYS A 147 -4.75 15.01 -26.70
CA LYS A 147 -5.60 15.18 -27.88
C LYS A 147 -5.88 16.65 -28.20
N ILE A 148 -6.17 17.47 -27.20
CA ILE A 148 -6.38 18.92 -27.38
C ILE A 148 -5.11 19.57 -27.96
N ASN A 149 -3.93 19.18 -27.49
CA ASN A 149 -2.64 19.68 -27.98
C ASN A 149 -2.30 19.25 -29.42
N THR A 150 -3.07 18.34 -30.04
CA THR A 150 -2.94 18.05 -31.49
C THR A 150 -3.80 18.94 -32.39
N LEU A 151 -4.66 19.78 -31.80
CA LEU A 151 -5.52 20.71 -32.53
C LEU A 151 -4.83 22.10 -32.60
N PRO A 152 -5.11 22.91 -33.64
CA PRO A 152 -4.60 24.28 -33.71
C PRO A 152 -5.09 25.10 -32.51
N ASN A 153 -4.34 26.13 -32.12
CA ASN A 153 -4.75 26.97 -31.02
C ASN A 153 -6.05 27.70 -31.37
N ARG A 154 -6.92 27.88 -30.37
CA ARG A 154 -8.23 28.52 -30.56
C ARG A 154 -8.11 29.91 -31.19
N GLU A 155 -7.11 30.68 -30.77
CA GLU A 155 -6.85 32.01 -31.30
C GLU A 155 -6.44 32.00 -32.78
N GLU A 156 -5.61 31.03 -33.20
CA GLU A 156 -5.20 30.86 -34.60
C GLU A 156 -6.40 30.49 -35.49
N LEU A 157 -7.30 29.64 -34.98
CA LEU A 157 -8.54 29.29 -35.66
C LEU A 157 -9.48 30.50 -35.79
N GLU A 158 -9.62 31.31 -34.73
CA GLU A 158 -10.42 32.54 -34.75
C GLU A 158 -9.82 33.59 -35.71
N GLN A 159 -8.49 33.74 -35.78
CA GLN A 159 -7.83 34.57 -36.80
C GLN A 159 -8.05 34.06 -38.22
N THR A 160 -7.99 32.74 -38.43
CA THR A 160 -8.24 32.11 -39.74
C THR A 160 -9.68 32.34 -40.21
N ILE A 161 -10.65 32.23 -39.30
CA ILE A 161 -12.07 32.55 -39.58
C ILE A 161 -12.21 34.02 -39.99
N GLN A 162 -11.65 34.96 -39.21
CA GLN A 162 -11.72 36.39 -39.51
C GLN A 162 -11.09 36.75 -40.87
N SER A 163 -9.98 36.10 -41.25
CA SER A 163 -9.37 36.28 -42.58
C SER A 163 -10.31 35.83 -43.70
N LEU A 164 -10.91 34.64 -43.56
CA LEU A 164 -11.85 34.10 -44.55
C LEU A 164 -13.13 34.93 -44.65
N GLU A 165 -13.64 35.46 -43.54
CA GLU A 165 -14.79 36.37 -43.53
C GLU A 165 -14.49 37.69 -44.26
N ASN A 166 -13.28 38.25 -44.07
CA ASN A 166 -12.83 39.44 -44.80
C ASN A 166 -12.67 39.17 -46.30
N ASP A 167 -12.08 38.03 -46.68
CA ASP A 167 -11.94 37.62 -48.08
C ASP A 167 -13.31 37.43 -48.77
N MET A 168 -14.27 36.80 -48.08
CA MET A 168 -15.65 36.70 -48.56
C MET A 168 -16.30 38.08 -48.75
N ALA A 169 -16.12 38.99 -47.80
CA ALA A 169 -16.64 40.35 -47.90
C ALA A 169 -16.05 41.12 -49.10
N ALA A 170 -14.75 40.97 -49.36
CA ALA A 170 -14.07 41.54 -50.52
C ALA A 170 -14.60 40.97 -51.84
N ILE A 171 -14.72 39.64 -51.95
CA ILE A 171 -15.27 38.96 -53.14
C ILE A 171 -16.71 39.41 -53.42
N HIS A 172 -17.54 39.57 -52.38
CA HIS A 172 -18.89 40.09 -52.53
C HIS A 172 -18.91 41.55 -53.02
N ALA A 173 -18.02 42.40 -52.52
CA ALA A 173 -17.90 43.79 -52.98
C ALA A 173 -17.44 43.90 -54.44
N ASP A 174 -16.46 43.09 -54.86
CA ASP A 174 -15.98 43.03 -56.25
C ASP A 174 -17.05 42.48 -57.20
N HIS A 175 -17.77 41.42 -56.80
CA HIS A 175 -18.90 40.90 -57.57
C HIS A 175 -19.99 41.96 -57.76
N ASP A 176 -20.31 42.72 -56.71
CA ASP A 176 -21.25 43.85 -56.78
C ASP A 176 -20.75 44.97 -57.71
N ALA A 177 -19.45 45.30 -57.66
CA ALA A 177 -18.84 46.27 -58.56
C ALA A 177 -18.89 45.82 -60.02
N HIS A 178 -18.56 44.56 -60.31
CA HIS A 178 -18.68 43.96 -61.64
C HIS A 178 -20.12 43.94 -62.13
N ASN A 179 -21.09 43.57 -61.30
CA ASN A 179 -22.50 43.57 -61.67
C ASN A 179 -22.98 45.00 -62.00
N ARG A 180 -22.63 46.00 -61.17
CA ARG A 180 -22.89 47.43 -61.46
C ARG A 180 -22.26 47.88 -62.79
N LEU A 181 -21.01 47.49 -63.07
CA LEU A 181 -20.32 47.80 -64.32
C LEU A 181 -21.01 47.15 -65.54
N ILE A 182 -21.40 45.88 -65.44
CA ILE A 182 -22.13 45.17 -66.50
C ILE A 182 -23.48 45.84 -66.77
N GLN A 183 -24.20 46.27 -65.74
CA GLN A 183 -25.47 46.99 -65.92
C GLN A 183 -25.26 48.38 -66.55
N SER A 184 -24.19 49.10 -66.20
CA SER A 184 -23.89 50.40 -66.84
C SER A 184 -23.47 50.24 -68.31
N GLN A 185 -22.72 49.20 -68.64
CA GLN A 185 -22.38 48.87 -70.03
C GLN A 185 -23.61 48.47 -70.83
N LYS A 186 -24.50 47.64 -70.27
CA LYS A 186 -25.79 47.28 -70.89
C LYS A 186 -26.67 48.51 -71.15
N SER A 187 -26.75 49.45 -70.20
CA SER A 187 -27.54 50.67 -70.39
C SER A 187 -26.92 51.60 -71.44
N ALA A 188 -25.60 51.81 -71.42
CA ALA A 188 -24.90 52.61 -72.43
C ALA A 188 -25.04 52.02 -73.85
N LEU A 189 -24.90 50.70 -73.98
CA LEU A 189 -25.08 50.00 -75.26
C LEU A 189 -26.53 50.04 -75.74
N ALA A 190 -27.52 49.98 -74.84
CA ALA A 190 -28.92 50.19 -75.18
C ALA A 190 -29.18 51.62 -75.71
N THR A 191 -28.55 52.64 -75.13
CA THR A 191 -28.59 54.02 -75.65
C THR A 191 -27.97 54.11 -77.05
N ILE A 192 -26.79 53.52 -77.27
CA ILE A 192 -26.14 53.52 -78.60
C ILE A 192 -27.01 52.80 -79.65
N ILE A 193 -27.65 51.69 -79.29
CA ILE A 193 -28.60 50.99 -80.18
C ILE A 193 -29.82 51.87 -80.49
N PHE A 194 -30.34 52.60 -79.51
CA PHE A 194 -31.44 53.53 -79.70
C PHE A 194 -31.04 54.68 -80.63
N ASP A 195 -29.87 55.30 -80.41
CA ASP A 195 -29.35 56.39 -81.23
C ASP A 195 -29.05 55.93 -82.67
N LEU A 196 -28.47 54.74 -82.86
CA LEU A 196 -28.29 54.13 -84.18
C LEU A 196 -29.63 53.82 -84.86
N GLY A 197 -30.64 53.38 -84.10
CA GLY A 197 -32.00 53.19 -84.60
C GLY A 197 -32.63 54.49 -85.08
N SER A 198 -32.47 55.57 -84.30
CA SER A 198 -32.92 56.93 -84.62
C SER A 198 -32.20 57.50 -85.85
N LEU A 199 -30.87 57.39 -85.91
CA LEU A 199 -30.06 57.80 -87.05
C LEU A 199 -30.38 57.00 -88.31
N ARG A 200 -30.70 55.70 -88.19
CA ARG A 200 -31.13 54.87 -89.33
C ARG A 200 -32.54 55.23 -89.82
N LEU A 201 -33.39 55.75 -88.93
CA LEU A 201 -34.70 56.28 -89.28
C LEU A 201 -34.58 57.64 -90.00
N MET A 202 -33.71 58.54 -89.52
CA MET A 202 -33.40 59.83 -90.14
C MET A 202 -32.61 59.71 -91.46
N GLY A 203 -31.67 58.78 -91.56
CA GLY A 203 -30.83 58.57 -92.74
C GLY A 203 -31.55 57.89 -93.91
N LYS A 204 -32.84 57.56 -93.76
CA LYS A 204 -33.64 56.87 -94.78
C LYS A 204 -34.19 57.80 -95.89
N ASP A 205 -33.95 59.11 -95.77
CA ASP A 205 -34.39 60.13 -96.75
C ASP A 205 -33.27 60.64 -97.69
N THR A 206 -32.11 59.96 -97.76
CA THR A 206 -31.02 60.33 -98.70
C THR A 206 -30.60 59.16 -99.59
N GLU A 207 -31.46 58.84 -100.56
CA GLU A 207 -31.10 58.06 -101.75
C GLU A 207 -30.30 58.92 -102.74
N THR A 208 -29.11 58.47 -103.16
CA THR A 208 -28.68 58.55 -104.58
C THR A 208 -27.43 57.67 -104.83
N PRO A 209 -27.32 56.99 -106.00
CA PRO A 209 -26.31 55.94 -106.20
C PRO A 209 -25.13 56.35 -107.11
N ARG A 210 -23.97 55.70 -106.95
CA ARG A 210 -23.14 55.25 -108.09
C ARG A 210 -22.19 54.09 -107.74
N ALA A 211 -21.99 53.20 -108.71
CA ALA A 211 -21.20 51.97 -108.62
C ALA A 211 -19.68 52.17 -108.75
N ALA A 212 -18.90 51.23 -108.20
CA ALA A 212 -18.07 50.30 -108.98
C ALA A 212 -17.40 49.22 -108.08
N THR A 213 -17.32 47.99 -108.58
CA THR A 213 -16.39 46.96 -108.09
C THR A 213 -14.96 47.29 -108.55
N PRO A 214 -13.91 46.78 -107.87
CA PRO A 214 -13.37 45.49 -108.29
C PRO A 214 -13.10 44.52 -107.13
N ALA A 215 -13.09 43.23 -107.44
CA ALA A 215 -12.47 42.23 -106.58
C ALA A 215 -10.93 42.34 -106.68
N MET A 216 -10.24 42.13 -105.56
CA MET A 216 -8.85 41.70 -105.57
C MET A 216 -8.74 40.33 -104.90
N ASP A 217 -7.99 39.48 -105.58
CA ASP A 217 -7.65 38.11 -105.24
C ASP A 217 -6.39 38.08 -104.35
N ALA A 218 -5.95 36.86 -103.99
CA ALA A 218 -4.64 36.51 -103.40
C ALA A 218 -4.48 36.63 -101.86
N ALA A 219 -4.78 35.51 -101.21
CA ALA A 219 -3.79 34.58 -100.65
C ALA A 219 -3.03 34.86 -99.33
N ALA A 220 -2.97 33.77 -98.54
CA ALA A 220 -1.85 33.29 -97.72
C ALA A 220 -1.40 34.07 -96.47
N SER A 221 -1.80 33.54 -95.29
CA SER A 221 -0.92 33.03 -94.22
C SER A 221 -1.88 32.53 -93.13
N ASP A 222 -2.06 31.24 -92.90
CA ASP A 222 -1.10 30.31 -92.29
C ASP A 222 -0.49 30.86 -90.98
N GLY A 223 -0.68 30.10 -89.90
CA GLY A 223 -0.56 30.62 -88.53
C GLY A 223 -1.16 29.71 -87.45
N GLU A 224 -1.18 28.40 -87.69
CA GLU A 224 -1.46 27.40 -86.66
C GLU A 224 -0.25 27.35 -85.70
N ILE A 225 -0.35 28.03 -84.55
CA ILE A 225 0.70 27.98 -83.52
C ILE A 225 0.27 27.04 -82.40
N VAL A 226 0.92 25.88 -82.42
CA VAL A 226 0.87 24.79 -81.45
C VAL A 226 1.11 25.29 -80.02
N PRO A 227 0.39 24.81 -78.99
CA PRO A 227 0.73 25.10 -77.60
C PRO A 227 2.10 24.50 -77.23
N LEU A 228 2.96 25.34 -76.66
CA LEU A 228 4.35 25.07 -76.37
C LEU A 228 4.54 24.02 -75.25
N THR A 229 5.14 22.87 -75.58
CA THR A 229 5.81 22.00 -74.59
C THR A 229 7.23 22.51 -74.32
N ILE A 230 7.54 22.84 -73.06
CA ILE A 230 8.88 23.03 -72.46
C ILE A 230 8.68 23.17 -70.94
N VAL A 231 9.47 22.62 -70.01
CA VAL A 231 10.44 21.51 -70.00
C VAL A 231 10.38 20.92 -68.59
N THR A 232 10.45 19.59 -68.46
CA THR A 232 10.93 18.92 -67.23
C THR A 232 12.40 18.58 -67.42
N ASP A 233 13.28 19.14 -66.59
CA ASP A 233 14.62 18.64 -66.24
C ASP A 233 15.00 19.36 -64.93
N LEU A 234 15.28 18.72 -63.81
CA LEU A 234 16.31 17.72 -63.45
C LEU A 234 17.70 18.31 -63.14
N ASP A 235 18.19 17.89 -61.98
CA ASP A 235 19.56 17.93 -61.44
C ASP A 235 20.33 19.26 -61.37
N MET A 236 20.85 19.56 -60.17
CA MET A 236 22.31 19.63 -59.95
C MET A 236 22.69 19.58 -58.45
N GLU A 237 23.53 18.61 -58.14
CA GLU A 237 24.68 18.62 -57.21
C GLU A 237 24.50 18.90 -55.69
N LYS A 238 24.45 17.79 -54.95
CA LYS A 238 25.49 17.37 -53.97
C LYS A 238 26.63 18.37 -53.68
N GLU A 239 26.74 18.81 -52.42
CA GLU A 239 28.01 19.22 -51.80
C GLU A 239 28.13 18.62 -50.38
N ASP A 240 29.37 18.38 -49.93
CA ASP A 240 29.69 17.65 -48.70
C ASP A 240 29.69 18.54 -47.45
N GLY A 241 29.23 17.97 -46.33
CA GLY A 241 29.83 18.11 -45.00
C GLY A 241 29.76 19.46 -44.26
N GLU A 242 29.12 19.43 -43.08
CA GLU A 242 29.82 19.85 -41.85
C GLU A 242 29.25 19.08 -40.63
N GLU A 243 30.09 18.88 -39.61
CA GLU A 243 29.78 18.10 -38.41
C GLU A 243 29.12 18.98 -37.34
N ASP A 244 27.87 18.70 -36.96
CA ASP A 244 27.31 19.26 -35.74
C ASP A 244 26.66 18.21 -34.81
N ARG A 245 27.48 17.80 -33.85
CA ARG A 245 27.18 17.48 -32.44
C ARG A 245 25.73 17.10 -32.10
N PRO A 246 25.45 15.85 -31.68
CA PRO A 246 24.23 15.58 -30.92
C PRO A 246 24.29 16.28 -29.56
N SER A 247 23.46 17.31 -29.38
CA SER A 247 23.18 17.90 -28.06
C SER A 247 22.54 16.82 -27.16
N SER A 248 23.02 16.70 -25.92
CA SER A 248 22.80 15.52 -25.08
C SER A 248 21.63 15.64 -24.10
N ASP A 249 20.59 16.41 -24.41
CA ASP A 249 19.51 16.78 -23.47
C ASP A 249 18.09 16.57 -24.01
N ASP A 250 17.84 15.45 -24.69
CA ASP A 250 16.47 14.93 -24.89
C ASP A 250 16.44 13.39 -24.88
N VAL A 251 16.56 12.82 -23.67
CA VAL A 251 16.30 11.40 -23.42
C VAL A 251 14.90 11.26 -22.82
N PRO A 252 13.95 10.58 -23.48
CA PRO A 252 12.62 10.38 -22.90
C PRO A 252 12.72 9.52 -21.64
N LEU A 253 12.21 10.04 -20.52
CA LEU A 253 12.24 9.42 -19.18
C LEU A 253 11.46 8.09 -19.08
N SER A 254 10.85 7.61 -20.16
CA SER A 254 10.19 6.31 -20.27
C SER A 254 11.15 5.13 -20.44
N ALA A 255 12.44 5.37 -20.73
CA ALA A 255 13.42 4.33 -21.06
C ALA A 255 14.19 3.72 -19.86
N SER A 256 13.77 3.99 -18.61
CA SER A 256 14.42 3.46 -17.39
C SER A 256 13.48 2.64 -16.49
N LEU A 257 12.55 1.90 -17.10
CA LEU A 257 11.81 0.83 -16.42
C LEU A 257 12.40 -0.52 -16.82
N ASN A 258 12.87 -1.26 -15.82
CA ASN A 258 13.57 -2.53 -15.99
C ASN A 258 12.70 -3.55 -16.75
N PRO A 259 13.07 -3.99 -17.97
CA PRO A 259 12.24 -4.88 -18.79
C PRO A 259 12.11 -6.31 -18.20
N GLY A 260 12.84 -6.63 -17.13
CA GLY A 260 12.66 -7.85 -16.34
C GLY A 260 11.62 -7.75 -15.21
N ALA A 261 10.93 -6.61 -15.04
CA ALA A 261 9.90 -6.45 -14.01
C ALA A 261 8.63 -7.24 -14.37
N GLY A 262 8.54 -8.48 -13.90
CA GLY A 262 7.37 -9.34 -14.07
C GLY A 262 6.09 -8.73 -13.49
N SER A 263 4.96 -8.99 -14.14
CA SER A 263 3.65 -8.47 -13.73
C SER A 263 3.26 -8.92 -12.32
N PHE A 264 2.90 -7.95 -11.47
CA PHE A 264 2.50 -8.20 -10.09
C PHE A 264 1.11 -8.81 -10.03
N TYR A 265 1.03 -10.13 -9.78
CA TYR A 265 -0.21 -10.81 -9.44
C TYR A 265 -0.38 -10.85 -7.92
N PRO A 266 -1.45 -10.27 -7.34
CA PRO A 266 -1.76 -10.45 -5.93
C PRO A 266 -2.22 -11.89 -5.68
N GLY A 267 -1.27 -12.76 -5.34
CA GLY A 267 -1.53 -14.16 -5.02
C GLY A 267 -2.23 -14.30 -3.67
N ASN A 268 -3.35 -15.05 -3.64
CA ASN A 268 -4.07 -15.41 -2.42
C ASN A 268 -3.12 -16.04 -1.38
N LEU A 269 -2.89 -15.35 -0.27
CA LEU A 269 -2.16 -15.90 0.87
C LEU A 269 -3.04 -16.89 1.64
N THR A 270 -2.84 -18.18 1.37
CA THR A 270 -3.25 -19.24 2.30
C THR A 270 -2.36 -19.21 3.54
N PRO A 271 -2.92 -19.27 4.77
CA PRO A 271 -2.11 -19.20 5.99
C PRO A 271 -1.36 -20.51 6.21
N ALA A 272 -0.02 -20.44 6.17
CA ALA A 272 0.83 -21.57 6.53
C ALA A 272 0.98 -21.69 8.06
N LEU A 273 0.72 -22.89 8.59
CA LEU A 273 0.91 -23.21 10.00
C LEU A 273 2.40 -23.24 10.39
N PRO A 274 2.77 -22.83 11.63
CA PRO A 274 4.16 -22.85 12.07
C PRO A 274 4.67 -24.28 12.30
N THR A 275 5.70 -24.68 11.56
CA THR A 275 6.42 -25.94 11.79
C THR A 275 7.42 -25.77 12.94
N VAL A 276 7.14 -26.41 14.08
CA VAL A 276 8.01 -26.39 15.25
C VAL A 276 9.29 -27.21 14.98
N ARG A 277 10.45 -26.56 15.02
CA ARG A 277 11.74 -27.18 14.68
C ARG A 277 12.37 -27.86 15.90
N ASN A 278 12.21 -29.18 15.98
CA ASN A 278 12.80 -30.02 17.04
C ASN A 278 14.34 -29.95 17.08
N LEU A 279 14.89 -29.35 18.13
CA LEU A 279 16.31 -29.46 18.49
C LEU A 279 16.53 -30.65 19.42
N ARG A 280 17.00 -31.77 18.86
CA ARG A 280 17.52 -32.90 19.65
C ARG A 280 18.95 -32.60 20.12
N SER A 281 19.15 -32.49 21.43
CA SER A 281 20.47 -32.52 22.06
C SER A 281 20.43 -33.38 23.32
N ARG A 282 20.96 -34.61 23.22
CA ARG A 282 21.15 -35.59 24.32
C ARG A 282 22.02 -36.74 23.76
N GLY A 283 23.12 -37.16 24.37
CA GLY A 283 23.83 -36.65 25.54
C GLY A 283 24.92 -37.63 26.00
N GLY A 284 25.58 -37.33 27.14
CA GLY A 284 26.58 -38.19 27.80
C GLY A 284 27.96 -37.53 27.90
N SER A 285 28.81 -37.79 28.91
CA SER A 285 28.68 -38.57 30.16
C SER A 285 29.78 -38.17 31.16
N SER A 286 29.78 -38.77 32.37
CA SER A 286 30.75 -38.66 33.49
C SER A 286 30.81 -37.32 34.25
N MET A 287 30.64 -37.25 35.58
CA MET A 287 31.26 -37.97 36.73
C MET A 287 32.66 -37.45 37.13
N SER A 288 32.70 -36.52 38.09
CA SER A 288 33.57 -36.59 39.28
C SER A 288 33.32 -35.46 40.29
N THR A 289 33.30 -35.84 41.57
CA THR A 289 33.62 -35.03 42.77
C THR A 289 34.95 -35.60 43.34
N PRO A 290 35.58 -35.11 44.45
CA PRO A 290 35.43 -33.91 45.29
C PRO A 290 36.81 -33.16 45.37
N PRO A 291 37.32 -32.50 46.46
CA PRO A 291 36.73 -32.03 47.73
C PRO A 291 37.10 -30.59 48.23
N LEU A 292 36.28 -30.11 49.17
CA LEU A 292 36.56 -29.32 50.40
C LEU A 292 37.83 -28.42 50.51
N THR A 293 37.58 -27.13 50.78
CA THR A 293 38.28 -26.35 51.83
C THR A 293 37.24 -25.59 52.67
N ALA A 294 37.62 -25.13 53.87
CA ALA A 294 36.71 -24.69 54.92
C ALA A 294 37.02 -23.27 55.46
N ALA A 295 36.14 -22.78 56.36
CA ALA A 295 36.26 -21.59 57.20
C ALA A 295 36.03 -20.22 56.51
N THR A 296 35.61 -19.13 57.18
CA THR A 296 34.89 -18.88 58.45
C THR A 296 34.54 -17.37 58.51
N GLN A 297 33.56 -16.98 59.33
CA GLN A 297 33.28 -15.62 59.86
C GLN A 297 32.54 -14.57 59.00
N VAL A 298 31.51 -14.02 59.65
CA VAL A 298 30.96 -12.66 59.52
C VAL A 298 31.53 -11.87 60.72
N PRO A 299 31.91 -10.58 60.60
CA PRO A 299 31.01 -9.54 61.14
C PRO A 299 31.02 -8.17 60.41
N SER A 300 29.84 -7.54 60.40
CA SER A 300 29.51 -6.10 60.35
C SER A 300 30.61 -5.02 60.14
N LYS A 301 30.37 -4.04 59.26
CA LYS A 301 29.86 -2.66 59.57
C LYS A 301 30.07 -1.71 58.35
N ALA A 302 29.32 -0.61 58.28
CA ALA A 302 29.20 0.30 57.13
C ALA A 302 30.20 1.49 57.08
N THR A 303 30.49 1.92 55.85
CA THR A 303 30.73 3.27 55.25
C THR A 303 30.70 3.03 53.73
N GLU A 304 29.90 3.72 52.91
CA GLU A 304 30.14 5.05 52.27
C GLU A 304 31.29 5.05 51.25
N GLU A 305 31.13 5.82 50.15
CA GLU A 305 32.00 5.94 48.95
C GLU A 305 32.01 4.66 48.06
N ASP A 306 32.07 4.65 46.72
CA ASP A 306 31.75 5.58 45.60
C ASP A 306 31.30 4.65 44.41
N ASP A 307 30.97 5.02 43.17
CA ASP A 307 31.22 6.19 42.29
C ASP A 307 30.04 6.30 41.26
N ASP A 308 30.06 7.30 40.36
CA ASP A 308 28.90 7.76 39.57
C ASP A 308 28.69 7.15 38.16
N ILE A 309 27.56 7.54 37.54
CA ILE A 309 27.10 7.11 36.21
C ILE A 309 27.96 7.71 35.08
N GLU A 310 28.69 6.87 34.33
CA GLU A 310 29.50 7.27 33.16
C GLU A 310 28.64 7.65 31.94
N MET A 311 28.06 8.87 31.96
CA MET A 311 27.47 9.51 30.78
C MET A 311 28.57 10.28 30.03
N GLY A 312 28.99 9.76 28.87
CA GLY A 312 30.05 10.34 28.05
C GLY A 312 29.75 11.76 27.57
N GLU A 313 30.49 12.74 28.12
CA GLU A 313 30.46 14.15 27.74
C GLU A 313 31.22 14.39 26.42
N LEU A 314 30.60 15.11 25.48
CA LEU A 314 31.25 15.55 24.24
C LEU A 314 31.88 16.94 24.44
N THR A 315 33.20 17.00 24.56
CA THR A 315 33.95 18.27 24.61
C THR A 315 34.27 18.80 23.21
N GLU A 316 33.92 20.06 22.94
CA GLU A 316 34.27 20.78 21.71
C GLU A 316 35.69 21.38 21.74
N GLU A 317 36.44 21.19 20.64
CA GLU A 317 37.35 22.17 19.98
C GLU A 317 38.53 22.84 20.76
N PRO A 318 39.50 23.55 20.12
CA PRO A 318 39.54 24.07 18.73
C PRO A 318 40.87 23.87 17.94
N VAL A 319 40.88 24.47 16.72
CA VAL A 319 41.99 25.14 16.00
C VAL A 319 42.31 24.61 14.57
N ALA A 320 41.56 25.14 13.61
CA ALA A 320 41.98 25.77 12.34
C ALA A 320 42.98 25.07 11.37
N LYS A 321 42.52 24.84 10.12
CA LYS A 321 42.68 25.79 8.98
C LYS A 321 42.05 25.29 7.67
N GLU A 322 41.50 26.24 6.89
CA GLU A 322 41.29 26.32 5.41
C GLU A 322 41.11 25.01 4.60
N VAL A 323 40.11 24.83 3.72
CA VAL A 323 39.93 25.57 2.45
C VAL A 323 38.51 25.38 1.85
N ARG A 324 37.87 26.51 1.51
CA ARG A 324 36.87 26.78 0.43
C ARG A 324 36.21 25.63 -0.36
N SER A 325 34.86 25.59 -0.38
CA SER A 325 33.97 25.82 -1.55
C SER A 325 32.47 25.75 -1.12
N LYS A 326 31.62 26.75 -1.40
CA LYS A 326 30.61 26.81 -2.50
C LYS A 326 29.63 25.60 -2.50
N THR A 327 28.28 25.70 -2.46
CA THR A 327 27.35 26.80 -2.77
C THR A 327 25.87 26.48 -2.36
N LYS A 328 25.19 27.39 -1.65
CA LYS A 328 23.77 27.85 -1.79
C LYS A 328 22.57 26.86 -1.85
N VAL A 329 21.76 26.86 -0.78
CA VAL A 329 20.27 26.86 -0.71
C VAL A 329 19.97 27.68 0.56
N ARG A 330 19.46 28.92 0.55
CA ARG A 330 18.11 29.44 0.21
C ARG A 330 16.99 28.79 1.03
N ASP A 331 16.98 29.07 2.34
CA ASP A 331 15.73 29.19 3.09
C ASP A 331 14.89 30.32 2.47
N GLU A 332 13.57 30.10 2.38
CA GLU A 332 12.58 31.15 2.15
C GLU A 332 11.63 31.23 3.35
N GLU A 333 11.11 32.43 3.58
CA GLU A 333 10.48 32.83 4.82
C GLU A 333 9.12 32.13 5.05
N LEU A 334 8.92 31.61 6.27
CA LEU A 334 7.60 31.26 6.79
C LEU A 334 6.91 32.55 7.25
N GLU A 335 6.21 33.23 6.35
CA GLU A 335 5.44 34.44 6.64
C GLU A 335 3.95 34.26 6.26
N GLU A 336 3.12 34.36 7.30
CA GLU A 336 1.73 34.85 7.36
C GLU A 336 0.71 34.48 6.25
N GLY A 337 -0.36 33.80 6.66
CA GLY A 337 -1.58 33.59 5.88
C GLY A 337 -2.78 33.42 6.81
N GLU A 338 -3.67 34.41 6.81
CA GLU A 338 -4.70 34.62 7.84
C GLU A 338 -5.86 33.60 7.83
N THR A 339 -6.57 33.54 8.95
CA THR A 339 -7.77 32.72 9.17
C THR A 339 -8.91 33.08 8.22
N GLY A 340 -9.54 32.06 7.64
CA GLY A 340 -10.59 32.22 6.63
C GLY A 340 -11.89 32.85 7.13
N ASP A 341 -12.49 33.62 6.22
CA ASP A 341 -13.79 34.30 6.27
C ASP A 341 -14.93 33.40 6.78
N GLU A 342 -15.70 33.92 7.74
CA GLU A 342 -16.86 33.27 8.33
C GLU A 342 -18.17 33.96 7.91
N SER A 343 -19.08 33.16 7.35
CA SER A 343 -20.51 33.48 7.09
C SER A 343 -20.83 34.59 6.06
N SER A 344 -20.94 34.21 4.78
CA SER A 344 -21.88 34.87 3.85
C SER A 344 -23.30 34.32 4.05
N GLU A 345 -24.18 35.11 4.67
CA GLU A 345 -25.63 34.93 4.56
C GLU A 345 -26.07 35.27 3.12
N LEU A 346 -26.70 34.33 2.41
CA LEU A 346 -27.30 34.64 1.11
C LEU A 346 -28.62 33.91 0.82
N SER A 347 -29.70 34.67 1.02
CA SER A 347 -30.94 34.66 0.22
C SER A 347 -31.89 33.44 0.26
N ASP A 348 -32.96 33.59 1.05
CA ASP A 348 -34.28 33.02 0.71
C ASP A 348 -34.86 33.69 -0.55
N PRO A 349 -35.48 32.93 -1.48
CA PRO A 349 -36.33 33.46 -2.55
C PRO A 349 -37.79 33.68 -2.09
N PRO A 350 -38.56 34.56 -2.75
CA PRO A 350 -39.90 35.00 -2.29
C PRO A 350 -41.05 34.03 -2.62
N ASP A 351 -42.21 34.33 -2.00
CA ASP A 351 -43.48 33.62 -2.02
C ASP A 351 -44.06 33.24 -3.41
N ASP A 352 -44.80 32.13 -3.44
CA ASP A 352 -46.05 31.92 -4.22
C ASP A 352 -46.98 30.95 -3.45
#